data_AF-A0A843I0M7-F1
#
_entry.id   AF-A0A843I0M7-F1
#
_cell.length_a   1.000
_cell.length_b   1.000
_cell.length_c   1.000
_cell.angle_alpha   90.00
_cell.angle_beta   90.00
_cell.angle_gamma   90.00
#
_symmetry.space_group_name_H-M   'P 1'
#
loop_
_entity.id
_entity.type
_entity.pdbx_description
1 polymer ?
#
loop_
_entity_poly.entity_id
_entity_poly.type
_entity_poly.pdbx_seq_one_letter_code
_entity_poly.pdbx_strand_id
1 'polypeptide(L)'
;MIGLYADKLIDTSLPLLVPSCRAARPNVIPYVADGLPCLLDALSTAYAAVAVKTDNKLLIRIAQEMRPGLLILVDGLRVRGSNVRPLLRPGEPGRGYFLVDSKDDLRRIDGARAEGLFLYAEAFDPSWVELAASGGLRCACGSRCDIKDLLLCGHRELEIL
;
A
#
# COMPACT_ATOMS: atom_id res chain seq x y z
N MET A 1 -3.63 -6.67 2.97
CA MET A 1 -2.25 -6.31 3.39
C MET A 1 -2.28 -4.91 4.01
N ILE A 2 -1.58 -4.68 5.11
CA ILE A 2 -1.37 -3.34 5.69
C ILE A 2 0.10 -3.00 5.50
N GLY A 3 0.39 -1.80 4.99
CA GLY A 3 1.73 -1.25 4.88
C GLY A 3 1.75 0.22 5.24
N LEU A 4 2.94 0.80 5.23
CA LEU A 4 3.17 2.22 5.40
C LEU A 4 3.61 2.82 4.07
N TYR A 5 3.33 4.10 3.87
CA TYR A 5 4.05 4.89 2.88
C TYR A 5 4.67 6.12 3.54
N ALA A 6 5.84 6.54 3.06
CA ALA A 6 6.59 7.66 3.63
C ALA A 6 7.45 8.32 2.55
N ASP A 7 7.80 9.59 2.76
CA ASP A 7 8.65 10.34 1.84
C ASP A 7 10.13 9.93 1.92
N LYS A 8 10.50 9.19 2.97
CA LYS A 8 11.85 8.69 3.24
C LYS A 8 11.82 7.31 3.86
N LEU A 9 12.96 6.62 3.80
CA LEU A 9 13.14 5.36 4.53
C LEU A 9 13.04 5.60 6.04
N ILE A 10 12.24 4.78 6.70
CA ILE A 10 12.06 4.75 8.16
C ILE A 10 12.24 3.32 8.65
N ASP A 11 12.58 3.11 9.92
CA ASP A 11 12.72 1.75 10.43
C ASP A 11 11.36 1.14 10.77
N THR A 12 11.04 0.01 10.14
CA THR A 12 9.76 -0.70 10.31
C THR A 12 9.88 -2.11 9.74
N SER A 13 9.11 -3.04 10.30
CA SER A 13 8.97 -4.39 9.77
C SER A 13 7.91 -4.49 8.68
N LEU A 14 7.01 -3.50 8.59
CA LEU A 14 5.89 -3.49 7.64
C LEU A 14 6.36 -3.24 6.20
N PRO A 15 5.58 -3.67 5.19
CA PRO A 15 5.75 -3.22 3.82
C PRO A 15 5.76 -1.68 3.78
N LEU A 16 6.85 -1.10 3.26
CA LEU A 16 7.10 0.33 3.26
C LEU A 16 7.23 0.84 1.83
N LEU A 17 6.21 1.57 1.37
CA LEU A 17 6.17 2.23 0.08
C LEU A 17 6.89 3.58 0.14
N VAL A 18 7.98 3.75 -0.59
CA VAL A 18 8.82 4.97 -0.51
C VAL A 18 9.23 5.44 -1.91
N PRO A 19 9.23 6.76 -2.17
CA PRO A 19 9.79 7.35 -3.39
C PRO A 19 11.27 6.96 -3.56
N SER A 20 11.53 5.94 -4.38
CA SER A 20 12.86 5.37 -4.59
C SER A 20 12.86 4.55 -5.88
N CYS A 21 14.01 4.53 -6.56
CA CYS A 21 14.24 3.63 -7.69
C CYS A 21 14.71 2.24 -7.27
N ARG A 22 14.94 1.97 -5.97
CA ARG A 22 15.50 0.70 -5.51
C ARG A 22 14.89 0.24 -4.19
N ALA A 23 14.77 -1.07 -4.04
CA ALA A 23 14.39 -1.68 -2.77
C ALA A 23 15.63 -1.87 -1.90
N ALA A 24 15.84 -0.97 -0.93
CA ALA A 24 17.01 -1.01 -0.05
C ALA A 24 17.02 -2.24 0.89
N ARG A 25 15.85 -2.82 1.16
CA ARG A 25 15.66 -4.01 2.01
C ARG A 25 14.33 -4.71 1.64
N PRO A 26 14.10 -5.96 2.08
CA PRO A 26 12.99 -6.78 1.60
C PRO A 26 11.58 -6.21 1.78
N ASN A 27 11.35 -5.40 2.82
CA ASN A 27 10.06 -4.78 3.07
C ASN A 27 9.86 -3.46 2.31
N VAL A 28 10.88 -2.91 1.65
CA VAL A 28 10.75 -1.66 0.88
C VAL A 28 10.14 -1.95 -0.49
N ILE A 29 9.05 -1.25 -0.78
CA ILE A 29 8.39 -1.22 -2.08
C ILE A 29 8.79 0.10 -2.76
N PRO A 30 9.59 0.07 -3.83
CA PRO A 30 9.93 1.26 -4.59
C PRO A 30 8.67 1.90 -5.18
N TYR A 31 8.47 3.20 -4.94
CA TYR A 31 7.44 4.02 -5.55
C TYR A 31 8.07 4.94 -6.59
N VAL A 32 7.98 4.53 -7.86
CA VAL A 32 8.64 5.22 -8.96
C VAL A 32 7.67 6.13 -9.69
N ALA A 33 8.05 7.40 -9.84
CA ALA A 33 7.41 8.33 -10.75
C ALA A 33 8.02 8.21 -12.16
N ASP A 34 7.23 8.53 -13.18
CA ASP A 34 7.53 8.38 -14.61
C ASP A 34 9.03 8.43 -14.98
N GLY A 35 9.53 7.32 -15.53
CA GLY A 35 10.92 7.20 -15.98
C GLY A 35 11.36 5.75 -16.15
N LEU A 36 11.67 5.36 -17.39
CA LEU A 36 12.13 3.99 -17.69
C LEU A 36 13.38 3.60 -16.88
N PRO A 37 14.43 4.44 -16.74
CA PRO A 37 15.63 4.04 -15.99
C PRO A 37 15.34 3.68 -14.53
N CYS A 38 14.56 4.52 -13.84
CA CYS A 38 14.20 4.31 -12.44
C CYS A 38 13.31 3.07 -12.27
N LEU A 39 12.39 2.83 -13.21
CA LEU A 39 11.57 1.62 -13.23
C LEU A 39 12.41 0.36 -13.42
N LEU A 40 13.39 0.37 -14.32
CA LEU A 40 14.28 -0.78 -14.54
C LEU A 40 15.10 -1.13 -13.29
N ASP A 41 15.65 -0.12 -12.62
CA ASP A 41 16.35 -0.28 -11.35
C ASP A 41 15.42 -0.87 -10.27
N ALA A 42 14.18 -0.37 -10.19
CA ALA A 42 13.20 -0.84 -9.22
C ALA A 42 12.83 -2.30 -9.48
N LEU A 43 12.57 -2.65 -10.74
CA LEU A 43 12.27 -4.01 -11.16
C LEU A 43 13.43 -4.98 -10.95
N SER A 44 14.69 -4.52 -11.00
CA SER A 44 15.85 -5.38 -10.76
C SER A 44 16.05 -5.69 -9.27
N THR A 45 15.69 -4.76 -8.38
CA THR A 45 15.96 -4.86 -6.93
C THR A 45 14.74 -5.26 -6.11
N ALA A 46 13.53 -5.10 -6.64
CA ALA A 46 12.30 -5.36 -5.90
C ALA A 46 12.12 -6.84 -5.52
N TYR A 47 11.73 -7.02 -4.26
CA TYR A 47 11.49 -8.32 -3.63
C TYR A 47 10.05 -8.80 -3.82
N ALA A 48 9.07 -7.95 -3.44
CA ALA A 48 7.67 -8.34 -3.40
C ALA A 48 6.76 -7.52 -4.33
N ALA A 49 7.00 -6.21 -4.44
CA ALA A 49 6.20 -5.33 -5.27
C ALA A 49 7.01 -4.12 -5.76
N VAL A 50 6.49 -3.45 -6.79
CA VAL A 50 6.86 -2.09 -7.22
C VAL A 50 5.58 -1.30 -7.41
N ALA A 51 5.57 -0.04 -6.98
CA ALA A 51 4.52 0.90 -7.33
C ALA A 51 5.01 1.89 -8.38
N VAL A 52 4.19 2.13 -9.39
CA VAL A 52 4.52 3.01 -10.50
C VAL A 52 3.43 4.08 -10.61
N LYS A 53 3.82 5.34 -10.49
CA LYS A 53 2.96 6.48 -10.81
C LYS A 53 3.10 6.79 -12.28
N THR A 54 2.13 6.38 -13.08
CA THR A 54 2.12 6.57 -14.54
C THR A 54 0.71 6.44 -15.13
N ASP A 55 0.45 7.18 -16.20
CA ASP A 55 -0.68 6.98 -17.10
C ASP A 55 -0.32 6.17 -18.36
N ASN A 56 0.94 5.74 -18.48
CA ASN A 56 1.47 5.08 -19.65
C ASN A 56 1.33 3.54 -19.57
N LYS A 57 0.38 3.00 -20.34
CA LYS A 57 0.15 1.55 -20.45
C LYS A 57 1.37 0.76 -20.93
N LEU A 58 2.25 1.36 -21.73
CA LEU A 58 3.46 0.70 -22.21
C LEU A 58 4.44 0.42 -21.06
N LEU A 59 4.62 1.37 -20.14
CA LEU A 59 5.49 1.18 -18.98
C LEU A 59 4.99 0.05 -18.07
N ILE A 60 3.66 -0.04 -17.89
CA ILE A 60 3.03 -1.13 -17.15
C ILE A 60 3.28 -2.46 -17.84
N ARG A 61 3.13 -2.52 -19.18
CA ARG A 61 3.37 -3.75 -19.92
C ARG A 61 4.83 -4.19 -19.84
N ILE A 62 5.78 -3.25 -19.97
CA ILE A 62 7.22 -3.53 -19.80
C ILE A 62 7.48 -4.13 -18.41
N ALA A 63 6.93 -3.51 -17.36
CA ALA A 63 7.10 -4.01 -15.98
C ALA A 63 6.55 -5.44 -15.82
N GLN A 64 5.39 -5.73 -16.40
CA GLN A 64 4.80 -7.08 -16.37
C GLN A 64 5.66 -8.12 -17.09
N GLU A 65 6.19 -7.80 -18.28
CA GLU A 65 7.02 -8.72 -19.06
C GLU A 65 8.36 -8.99 -18.37
N MET A 66 8.97 -7.96 -17.78
CA MET A 66 10.27 -8.10 -17.12
C MET A 66 10.20 -8.88 -15.80
N ARG A 67 9.10 -8.74 -15.05
CA ARG A 67 8.91 -9.40 -13.73
C ARG A 67 7.48 -9.96 -13.61
N PRO A 68 7.14 -11.05 -14.32
CA PRO A 68 5.77 -11.57 -14.38
C PRO A 68 5.20 -12.07 -13.05
N GLY A 69 6.05 -12.40 -12.08
CA GLY A 69 5.64 -12.82 -10.73
C GLY A 69 5.59 -11.68 -9.69
N LEU A 70 6.04 -10.47 -10.03
CA LEU A 70 6.10 -9.35 -9.10
C LEU A 70 4.77 -8.60 -9.09
N LEU A 71 4.29 -8.20 -7.91
CA LEU A 71 3.11 -7.34 -7.81
C LEU A 71 3.45 -5.93 -8.30
N ILE A 72 2.67 -5.42 -9.25
CA ILE A 72 2.81 -4.07 -9.79
C ILE A 72 1.60 -3.25 -9.35
N LEU A 73 1.85 -2.25 -8.52
CA LEU A 73 0.85 -1.27 -8.08
C LEU A 73 0.90 -0.08 -9.03
N VAL A 74 -0.24 0.36 -9.54
CA VAL A 74 -0.30 1.44 -10.53
C VAL A 74 -1.08 2.61 -9.98
N ASP A 75 -0.41 3.74 -9.76
CA ASP A 75 -1.01 5.03 -9.46
C ASP A 75 -1.14 5.82 -10.78
N GLY A 76 -2.35 6.28 -11.13
CA GLY A 76 -2.61 7.01 -12.38
C GLY A 76 -3.42 6.22 -13.42
N LEU A 77 -3.49 4.89 -13.33
CA LEU A 77 -4.40 4.07 -14.15
C LEU A 77 -5.16 3.03 -13.34
N ARG A 78 -6.44 2.89 -13.66
CA ARG A 78 -7.34 1.86 -13.08
C ARG A 78 -7.24 0.53 -13.84
N VAL A 79 -6.02 0.03 -14.04
CA VAL A 79 -5.78 -1.24 -14.71
C VAL A 79 -5.71 -2.40 -13.71
N ARG A 80 -6.17 -3.57 -14.15
CA ARG A 80 -6.03 -4.84 -13.42
C ARG A 80 -5.52 -5.92 -14.36
N GLY A 81 -4.63 -6.74 -13.85
CA GLY A 81 -4.09 -7.91 -14.54
C GLY A 81 -3.88 -9.06 -13.56
N SER A 82 -3.14 -10.10 -13.93
CA SER A 82 -2.78 -11.19 -13.02
C SER A 82 -2.01 -10.65 -11.80
N ASN A 83 -0.93 -9.90 -12.06
CA ASN A 83 -0.03 -9.31 -11.07
C ASN A 83 -0.10 -7.77 -10.99
N VAL A 84 -1.02 -7.14 -11.73
CA VAL A 84 -1.20 -5.67 -11.72
C VAL A 84 -2.44 -5.31 -10.92
N ARG A 85 -2.31 -4.33 -10.00
CA ARG A 85 -3.40 -3.79 -9.20
C ARG A 85 -3.35 -2.26 -9.21
N PRO A 86 -4.50 -1.57 -9.19
CA PRO A 86 -4.51 -0.13 -9.05
C PRO A 86 -4.15 0.27 -7.61
N LEU A 87 -3.44 1.38 -7.51
CA LEU A 87 -3.18 2.12 -6.28
C LEU A 87 -4.11 3.34 -6.31
N LEU A 88 -5.09 3.36 -5.42
CA LEU A 88 -6.24 4.24 -5.42
C LEU A 88 -6.16 5.24 -4.27
N ARG A 89 -6.92 6.32 -4.39
CA ARG A 89 -7.19 7.30 -3.34
C ARG A 89 -8.53 7.02 -2.66
N PRO A 90 -8.72 7.46 -1.40
CA PRO A 90 -9.98 7.30 -0.68
C PRO A 90 -11.12 8.01 -1.42
N GLY A 91 -12.27 7.33 -1.53
CA GLY A 91 -13.41 7.80 -2.31
C GLY A 91 -13.35 7.46 -3.81
N GLU A 92 -12.22 6.95 -4.33
CA GLU A 92 -12.19 6.45 -5.71
C GLU A 92 -12.92 5.11 -5.84
N PRO A 93 -13.70 4.93 -6.91
CA PRO A 93 -14.36 3.66 -7.17
C PRO A 93 -13.36 2.64 -7.71
N GLY A 94 -13.35 1.44 -7.12
CA GLY A 94 -12.60 0.32 -7.67
C GLY A 94 -12.16 -0.65 -6.57
N ARG A 95 -11.62 -1.80 -7.00
CA ARG A 95 -10.97 -2.77 -6.12
C ARG A 95 -9.47 -2.67 -6.31
N GLY A 96 -8.73 -2.45 -5.23
CA GLY A 96 -7.29 -2.20 -5.30
C GLY A 96 -6.65 -1.95 -3.94
N TYR A 97 -5.43 -1.41 -3.99
CA TYR A 97 -4.72 -0.92 -2.82
C TYR A 97 -5.03 0.56 -2.65
N PHE A 98 -5.09 1.07 -1.42
CA PHE A 98 -5.36 2.49 -1.17
C PHE A 98 -4.18 3.17 -0.48
N LEU A 99 -3.85 4.38 -0.93
CA LEU A 99 -3.00 5.33 -0.20
C LEU A 99 -3.90 6.13 0.73
N VAL A 100 -3.57 6.13 2.01
CA VAL A 100 -4.41 6.70 3.07
C VAL A 100 -3.60 7.72 3.86
N ASP A 101 -3.99 8.98 3.78
CA ASP A 101 -3.19 10.09 4.29
C ASP A 101 -3.67 10.52 5.69
N SER A 102 -4.89 10.11 6.06
CA SER A 102 -5.51 10.47 7.33
C SER A 102 -6.50 9.43 7.85
N LYS A 103 -6.98 9.60 9.08
CA LYS A 103 -8.04 8.76 9.63
C LYS A 103 -9.39 8.99 8.93
N ASP A 104 -9.66 10.20 8.49
CA ASP A 104 -10.90 10.51 7.76
C ASP A 104 -10.92 9.84 6.39
N ASP A 105 -9.74 9.65 5.79
CA ASP A 105 -9.57 8.88 4.57
C ASP A 105 -10.02 7.43 4.73
N LEU A 106 -9.68 6.78 5.85
CA LEU A 106 -10.11 5.41 6.12
C LEU A 106 -11.64 5.28 6.05
N ARG A 107 -12.38 6.26 6.58
CA ARG A 107 -13.86 6.25 6.58
C ARG A 107 -14.46 6.34 5.18
N ARG A 108 -13.71 6.89 4.22
CA ARG A 108 -14.14 7.07 2.83
C ARG A 108 -13.85 5.84 1.95
N ILE A 109 -13.26 4.78 2.52
CA ILE A 109 -12.93 3.54 1.80
C ILE A 109 -14.07 2.52 1.99
N ASP A 110 -14.51 1.95 0.87
CA ASP A 110 -15.31 0.73 0.88
C ASP A 110 -14.38 -0.47 1.18
N GLY A 111 -14.38 -0.91 2.43
CA GLY A 111 -13.47 -1.95 2.94
C GLY A 111 -13.63 -3.30 2.23
N ALA A 112 -14.80 -3.61 1.65
CA ALA A 112 -15.01 -4.80 0.84
C ALA A 112 -14.22 -4.78 -0.48
N ARG A 113 -13.77 -3.60 -0.92
CA ARG A 113 -12.98 -3.41 -2.14
C ARG A 113 -11.49 -3.20 -1.88
N ALA A 114 -11.08 -3.06 -0.62
CA ALA A 114 -9.68 -2.91 -0.27
C ALA A 114 -8.94 -4.25 -0.30
N GLU A 115 -7.97 -4.40 -1.22
CA GLU A 115 -7.03 -5.52 -1.21
C GLU A 115 -5.86 -5.26 -0.23
N GLY A 116 -5.56 -3.99 0.01
CA GLY A 116 -4.63 -3.54 1.03
C GLY A 116 -4.65 -2.03 1.20
N LEU A 117 -4.02 -1.58 2.28
CA LEU A 117 -3.92 -0.17 2.65
C LEU A 117 -2.45 0.17 2.89
N PHE A 118 -2.01 1.29 2.35
CA PHE A 118 -0.73 1.93 2.68
C PHE A 118 -1.05 3.22 3.44
N LEU A 119 -0.71 3.25 4.71
CA LEU A 119 -1.01 4.36 5.62
C LEU A 119 0.17 5.34 5.67
N TYR A 120 -0.07 6.64 5.67
CA TYR A 120 1.01 7.62 5.76
C TYR A 120 1.72 7.52 7.11
N ALA A 121 3.02 7.24 7.11
CA ALA A 121 3.75 6.96 8.34
C ALA A 121 3.76 8.14 9.32
N GLU A 122 3.62 9.38 8.85
CA GLU A 122 3.55 10.55 9.74
C GLU A 122 2.15 10.77 10.34
N ALA A 123 1.10 10.23 9.71
CA ALA A 123 -0.28 10.36 10.19
C ALA A 123 -0.73 9.21 11.10
N PHE A 124 0.03 8.11 11.15
CA PHE A 124 -0.33 6.88 11.84
C PHE A 124 0.84 6.32 12.63
N ASP A 125 0.61 5.98 13.90
CA ASP A 125 1.63 5.38 14.77
C ASP A 125 2.05 3.98 14.23
N PRO A 126 3.33 3.78 13.85
CA PRO A 126 3.80 2.50 13.31
C PRO A 126 3.55 1.30 14.24
N SER A 127 3.65 1.48 15.55
CA SER A 127 3.45 0.39 16.52
C SER A 127 2.00 -0.11 16.51
N TRP A 128 1.05 0.82 16.41
CA TRP A 128 -0.37 0.50 16.26
C TRP A 128 -0.67 -0.18 14.93
N VAL A 129 -0.04 0.27 13.83
CA VAL A 129 -0.20 -0.39 12.52
C VAL A 129 0.36 -1.81 12.55
N GLU A 130 1.47 -2.05 13.23
CA GLU A 130 2.05 -3.39 13.41
C GLU A 130 1.14 -4.30 14.26
N LEU A 131 0.52 -3.77 15.32
CA LEU A 131 -0.50 -4.49 16.09
C LEU A 131 -1.73 -4.84 15.23
N ALA A 132 -2.15 -3.95 14.33
CA ALA A 132 -3.23 -4.24 13.38
C ALA A 132 -2.83 -5.36 12.41
N ALA A 133 -1.62 -5.28 11.85
CA ALA A 133 -1.12 -6.22 10.84
C ALA A 133 -0.87 -7.63 11.41
N SER A 134 -0.48 -7.72 12.68
CA SER A 134 -0.26 -8.99 13.40
C SER A 134 -1.55 -9.62 13.95
N GLY A 135 -2.71 -8.95 13.81
CA GLY A 135 -3.98 -9.41 14.38
C GLY A 135 -4.09 -9.21 15.89
N GLY A 136 -3.22 -8.39 16.48
CA GLY A 136 -3.28 -8.01 17.90
C GLY A 136 -4.46 -7.10 18.21
N LEU A 137 -4.91 -6.30 17.25
CA LEU A 137 -6.15 -5.53 17.38
C LEU A 137 -7.36 -6.45 17.18
N ARG A 138 -8.33 -6.31 18.08
CA ARG A 138 -9.62 -7.01 17.99
C ARG A 138 -10.72 -5.99 17.74
N CYS A 139 -11.71 -6.38 16.96
CA CYS A 139 -12.95 -5.63 16.90
C CYS A 139 -13.83 -5.99 18.09
N ALA A 140 -14.33 -4.99 18.80
CA ALA A 140 -15.34 -5.17 19.86
C ALA A 140 -16.69 -5.71 19.31
N CYS A 141 -16.95 -5.54 18.02
CA CYS A 141 -18.14 -6.05 17.34
C CYS A 141 -17.89 -7.48 16.80
N GLY A 142 -18.60 -8.47 17.35
CA GLY A 142 -18.40 -9.93 17.16
C GLY A 142 -18.68 -10.53 15.77
N SER A 143 -18.35 -9.84 14.68
CA SER A 143 -18.40 -10.38 13.31
C SER A 143 -17.12 -10.01 12.54
N ARG A 144 -16.84 -10.76 11.45
CA ARG A 144 -15.68 -10.58 10.55
C ARG A 144 -15.44 -9.09 10.23
N CYS A 145 -14.49 -8.47 10.90
CA CYS A 145 -14.06 -7.11 10.56
C CYS A 145 -13.17 -7.13 9.32
N ASP A 146 -13.42 -6.19 8.43
CA ASP A 146 -12.48 -5.91 7.35
C ASP A 146 -11.25 -5.13 7.87
N ILE A 147 -10.26 -4.97 7.00
CA ILE A 147 -8.98 -4.31 7.33
C ILE A 147 -9.16 -2.85 7.77
N LYS A 148 -10.16 -2.15 7.23
CA LYS A 148 -10.47 -0.76 7.56
C LYS A 148 -11.17 -0.70 8.92
N ASP A 149 -12.11 -1.60 9.18
CA ASP A 149 -12.82 -1.68 10.46
C ASP A 149 -11.88 -2.00 11.62
N LEU A 150 -10.91 -2.90 11.41
CA LEU A 150 -9.87 -3.22 12.41
C LEU A 150 -9.05 -1.98 12.81
N LEU A 151 -8.60 -1.19 11.82
CA LEU A 151 -7.88 0.05 12.07
C LEU A 151 -8.78 1.06 12.80
N LEU A 152 -10.01 1.27 12.34
CA LEU A 152 -10.92 2.21 12.99
C LEU A 152 -11.27 1.82 14.44
N CYS A 153 -11.37 0.52 14.75
CA CYS A 153 -11.70 0.04 16.10
C CYS A 153 -10.53 0.14 17.06
N GLY A 154 -9.35 -0.39 16.70
CA GLY A 154 -8.21 -0.42 17.63
C GLY A 154 -7.68 0.97 17.98
N HIS A 155 -7.95 1.98 17.15
CA HIS A 155 -7.68 3.37 17.50
C HIS A 155 -8.50 3.85 18.71
N ARG A 156 -9.77 3.46 18.79
CA ARG A 156 -10.64 3.86 19.90
C ARG A 156 -10.23 3.23 21.22
N GLU A 157 -9.73 1.99 21.19
CA GLU A 157 -9.31 1.27 22.39
C GLU A 157 -8.03 1.83 23.01
N LEU A 158 -7.12 2.38 22.19
CA LEU A 158 -5.88 3.00 22.67
C LEU A 158 -6.04 4.46 23.12
N GLU A 159 -7.02 5.21 22.58
CA GLU A 159 -7.35 6.55 23.10
C GLU A 159 -7.95 6.51 24.54
N ILE A 160 -8.36 5.34 25.01
CA ILE A 160 -9.00 5.14 26.33
C ILE A 160 -7.97 4.68 27.39
N LEU A 161 -6.75 4.28 27.00
CA LEU A 161 -5.68 3.83 27.90
C LEU A 161 -4.73 4.96 28.32
#